data_AF-A0A4S8RDY2-F1
#
_entry.id   AF-A0A4S8RDY2-F1
#
_cell.length_a   1.000
_cell.length_b   1.000
_cell.length_c   1.000
_cell.angle_alpha   90.00
_cell.angle_beta   90.00
_cell.angle_gamma   90.00
#
_symmetry.space_group_name_H-M   'P 1'
#
loop_
_entity.id
_entity.type
_entity.pdbx_description
1 polymer ?
#
loop_
_entity_poly.entity_id
_entity_poly.type
_entity_poly.pdbx_seq_one_letter_code
_entity_poly.pdbx_strand_id
1 'polypeptide(L)'
;NAPLEVSFTGSGSTDDVGVVSHSWDFGDGGSSTLADPVHTYSSPGSYTATLTVQDGEGETDIDTISITVTQAGNSAPVAVATASPLTGNAPLEVSFTGSGSTDDVGVVSHSWDFGDGGSSTLA
;
A
#
# COMPACT_ATOMS: atom_id res chain seq x y z
N ASN A 1 0.38 -5.77 -2.73
CA ASN A 1 0.25 -4.71 -1.71
C ASN A 1 -0.21 -3.43 -2.39
N ALA A 2 -0.97 -2.59 -1.69
CA ALA A 2 -1.33 -1.27 -2.20
C ALA A 2 -0.08 -0.36 -2.37
N PRO A 3 0.01 0.46 -3.43
CA PRO A 3 -0.88 0.42 -4.61
C PRO A 3 -0.64 -0.85 -5.44
N LEU A 4 -1.73 -1.48 -5.90
CA LEU A 4 -1.68 -2.66 -6.76
C LEU A 4 -2.17 -2.31 -8.17
N GLU A 5 -1.25 -2.31 -9.14
CA GLU A 5 -1.57 -2.24 -10.57
C GLU A 5 -2.00 -3.61 -11.09
N VAL A 6 -3.12 -3.66 -11.81
CA VAL A 6 -3.70 -4.87 -12.40
C VAL A 6 -3.97 -4.62 -13.87
N SER A 7 -3.50 -5.52 -14.73
CA SER A 7 -3.87 -5.56 -16.14
C SER A 7 -5.08 -6.47 -16.32
N PHE A 8 -6.14 -5.95 -16.93
CA PHE A 8 -7.36 -6.69 -17.24
C PHE A 8 -7.38 -7.05 -18.73
N THR A 9 -8.11 -8.11 -19.07
CA THR A 9 -8.35 -8.46 -20.47
C THR A 9 -9.79 -8.91 -20.68
N GLY A 10 -10.45 -8.25 -21.63
CA GLY A 10 -11.76 -8.60 -22.17
C GLY A 10 -11.69 -9.11 -23.61
N SER A 11 -10.48 -9.19 -24.17
CA SER A 11 -10.26 -9.63 -25.56
C SER A 11 -10.63 -11.10 -25.84
N GLY A 12 -10.90 -11.89 -24.79
CA GLY A 12 -11.39 -13.26 -24.90
C GLY A 12 -12.91 -13.39 -25.09
N SER A 13 -13.67 -12.30 -25.00
CA SER A 13 -15.12 -12.32 -25.18
C SER A 13 -15.50 -12.63 -26.64
N THR A 14 -16.52 -13.45 -26.82
CA THR A 14 -16.96 -13.91 -28.14
C THR A 14 -18.47 -13.89 -28.25
N ASP A 15 -18.95 -13.67 -29.46
CA ASP A 15 -20.35 -13.77 -29.83
C ASP A 15 -20.44 -14.22 -31.31
N ASP A 16 -21.58 -14.75 -31.77
CA ASP A 16 -21.75 -15.22 -33.16
C ASP A 16 -21.83 -14.08 -34.19
N VAL A 17 -22.22 -12.88 -33.77
CA VAL A 17 -22.19 -11.65 -34.59
C VAL A 17 -21.02 -10.73 -34.24
N GLY A 18 -20.28 -11.07 -33.18
CA GLY A 18 -19.10 -10.38 -32.69
C GLY A 18 -19.39 -9.35 -31.60
N VAL A 19 -18.42 -9.22 -30.68
CA VAL A 19 -18.45 -8.23 -29.60
C VAL A 19 -18.01 -6.87 -30.14
N VAL A 20 -18.82 -5.84 -29.90
CA VAL A 20 -18.57 -4.48 -30.40
C VAL A 20 -18.20 -3.47 -29.32
N SER A 21 -18.42 -3.79 -28.04
CA SER A 21 -17.97 -2.93 -26.93
C SER A 21 -17.65 -3.67 -25.65
N HIS A 22 -16.81 -3.02 -24.83
CA HIS A 22 -16.42 -3.43 -23.48
C HIS A 22 -16.65 -2.26 -22.52
N SER A 23 -17.10 -2.57 -21.31
CA SER A 23 -17.26 -1.60 -20.23
C SER A 23 -16.84 -2.25 -18.91
N TRP A 24 -15.84 -1.67 -18.27
CA TRP A 24 -15.30 -2.09 -16.99
C TRP A 24 -15.76 -1.15 -15.87
N ASP A 25 -16.22 -1.72 -14.77
CA ASP A 25 -16.31 -1.08 -13.45
C ASP A 25 -15.33 -1.79 -12.51
N PHE A 26 -14.34 -1.09 -11.97
CA PHE A 26 -13.30 -1.72 -11.15
C PHE A 26 -13.72 -1.94 -9.69
N GLY A 27 -14.91 -1.47 -9.28
CA GLY A 27 -15.45 -1.64 -7.93
C GLY A 27 -14.88 -0.67 -6.89
N ASP A 28 -14.01 0.26 -7.29
CA ASP A 28 -13.46 1.33 -6.46
C ASP A 28 -13.86 2.73 -6.93
N GLY A 29 -14.81 2.81 -7.87
CA GLY A 29 -15.26 4.04 -8.53
C GLY A 29 -14.51 4.36 -9.84
N GLY A 30 -13.47 3.60 -10.19
CA GLY A 30 -12.82 3.66 -11.50
C GLY A 30 -13.57 2.84 -12.57
N SER A 31 -13.44 3.25 -13.84
CA SER A 31 -14.03 2.55 -14.99
C SER A 31 -13.18 2.68 -16.25
N SER A 32 -13.46 1.85 -17.26
CA SER A 32 -12.82 1.92 -18.57
C SER A 32 -13.72 1.35 -19.68
N THR A 33 -13.52 1.81 -20.92
CA THR A 33 -14.16 1.25 -22.12
C THR A 33 -13.17 0.53 -23.05
N LEU A 34 -11.91 0.41 -22.64
CA LEU A 34 -10.93 -0.39 -23.35
C LEU A 34 -11.21 -1.89 -23.14
N ALA A 35 -10.95 -2.70 -24.16
CA ALA A 35 -11.00 -4.17 -24.02
C ALA A 35 -9.98 -4.66 -22.98
N ASP A 36 -8.75 -4.13 -23.02
CA ASP A 36 -7.64 -4.52 -22.16
C ASP A 36 -7.08 -3.31 -21.36
N PRO A 37 -7.77 -2.84 -20.31
CA PRO A 37 -7.30 -1.71 -19.51
C PRO A 37 -6.29 -2.12 -18.45
N VAL A 38 -5.53 -1.13 -17.98
CA VAL A 38 -4.74 -1.21 -16.74
C VAL A 38 -5.38 -0.32 -15.70
N HIS A 39 -5.53 -0.82 -14.48
CA HIS A 39 -6.09 -0.06 -13.35
C HIS A 39 -5.24 -0.23 -12.10
N THR A 40 -5.17 0.80 -11.27
CA THR A 40 -4.40 0.79 -10.02
C THR A 40 -5.31 0.96 -8.80
N TYR A 41 -5.38 -0.06 -7.97
CA TYR A 41 -6.05 0.01 -6.68
C TYR A 41 -5.14 0.63 -5.63
N SER A 42 -5.50 1.83 -5.17
CA SER A 42 -4.64 2.64 -4.28
C SER A 42 -4.71 2.26 -2.81
N SER A 43 -5.78 1.61 -2.37
CA SER A 43 -6.04 1.29 -0.97
C SER A 43 -6.14 -0.22 -0.75
N PRO A 44 -5.74 -0.73 0.42
CA PRO A 44 -6.07 -2.10 0.82
C PRO A 44 -7.58 -2.31 0.88
N GLY A 45 -8.04 -3.47 0.43
CA GLY A 45 -9.46 -3.79 0.36
C GLY A 45 -9.74 -4.97 -0.57
N SER A 46 -11.01 -5.37 -0.61
CA SER A 46 -11.53 -6.30 -1.60
C SER A 46 -12.40 -5.54 -2.59
N TYR A 47 -12.16 -5.75 -3.86
CA TYR A 47 -12.84 -5.09 -4.97
C TYR A 47 -13.41 -6.15 -5.92
N THR A 48 -14.55 -5.85 -6.55
CA THR A 48 -15.12 -6.67 -7.60
C THR A 48 -15.07 -5.88 -8.89
N ALA A 49 -14.14 -6.26 -9.78
CA ALA A 49 -14.12 -5.74 -11.13
C ALA A 49 -15.21 -6.43 -11.95
N THR A 50 -15.99 -5.66 -12.72
CA THR A 50 -17.10 -6.13 -13.54
C THR A 50 -16.83 -5.74 -14.97
N LEU A 51 -16.88 -6.70 -15.90
CA LEU A 51 -16.87 -6.46 -17.33
C LEU A 51 -18.28 -6.66 -17.87
N THR A 52 -18.80 -5.67 -18.58
CA THR A 52 -19.97 -5.80 -19.45
C THR A 52 -19.49 -5.75 -20.90
N VAL A 53 -19.92 -6.72 -21.70
CA VAL A 53 -19.71 -6.72 -23.16
C VAL A 53 -21.05 -6.55 -23.88
N GLN A 54 -21.01 -5.98 -25.09
CA GLN A 54 -22.17 -5.85 -25.95
C GLN A 54 -21.85 -6.35 -27.36
N ASP A 55 -22.79 -7.05 -27.98
CA ASP A 55 -22.72 -7.48 -29.38
C ASP A 55 -23.26 -6.42 -30.36
N GLY A 56 -23.22 -6.72 -31.66
CA GLY A 56 -23.72 -5.82 -32.72
C GLY A 56 -25.23 -5.58 -32.71
N GLU A 57 -25.99 -6.44 -32.03
CA GLU A 57 -27.44 -6.47 -31.95
C GLU A 57 -27.93 -5.73 -30.70
N GLY A 58 -27.02 -5.39 -29.79
CA GLY A 58 -27.27 -4.64 -28.57
C GLY A 58 -27.45 -5.51 -27.33
N GLU A 59 -27.32 -6.83 -27.44
CA GLU A 59 -27.39 -7.76 -26.31
C GLU A 59 -26.11 -7.68 -25.49
N THR A 60 -26.23 -7.92 -24.18
CA THR A 60 -25.12 -7.75 -23.24
C THR A 60 -24.94 -8.96 -22.34
N ASP A 61 -23.70 -9.26 -22.00
CA ASP A 61 -23.35 -10.22 -20.95
C ASP A 61 -22.35 -9.61 -19.96
N ILE A 62 -22.26 -10.19 -18.77
CA ILE A 62 -21.48 -9.68 -17.65
C ILE A 62 -20.63 -10.79 -17.02
N ASP A 63 -19.36 -10.49 -16.76
CA ASP A 63 -18.48 -11.32 -15.93
C ASP A 63 -17.80 -10.49 -14.82
N THR A 64 -17.35 -11.15 -13.75
CA THR A 64 -16.77 -10.49 -12.58
C THR A 64 -15.49 -11.14 -12.09
N ILE A 65 -14.56 -10.32 -11.58
CA ILE A 65 -13.26 -10.73 -11.05
C ILE A 65 -13.09 -10.14 -9.64
N SER A 66 -12.80 -10.99 -8.66
CA SER A 66 -12.47 -10.55 -7.30
C SER A 66 -10.99 -10.19 -7.19
N ILE A 67 -10.71 -8.96 -6.75
CA ILE A 67 -9.36 -8.45 -6.51
C ILE A 67 -9.19 -8.21 -5.00
N THR A 68 -8.10 -8.72 -4.43
CA THR A 68 -7.74 -8.46 -3.02
C THR A 68 -6.43 -7.69 -2.97
N VAL A 69 -6.49 -6.50 -2.39
CA VAL A 69 -5.34 -5.61 -2.19
C VAL A 69 -5.00 -5.61 -0.72
N THR A 70 -3.78 -6.05 -0.40
CA THR A 70 -3.28 -6.08 0.98
C THR A 70 -2.46 -4.84 1.31
N GLN A 71 -2.39 -4.47 2.58
CA GLN A 71 -1.36 -3.54 3.05
C GLN A 71 -0.05 -4.32 3.19
N ALA A 72 1.08 -3.70 2.84
CA ALA A 72 2.37 -4.22 3.29
C ALA A 72 2.35 -4.22 4.82
N GLY A 73 2.57 -5.37 5.47
CA GLY A 73 2.54 -5.45 6.92
C GLY A 73 3.55 -4.47 7.52
N ASN A 74 3.15 -3.76 8.57
CA ASN A 74 4.03 -2.89 9.34
C ASN A 74 4.77 -3.72 10.40
N SER A 75 6.08 -3.63 10.46
CA SER A 75 6.87 -4.21 11.55
C SER A 75 7.06 -3.21 12.68
N ALA A 76 7.44 -3.70 13.86
CA ALA A 76 7.83 -2.79 14.94
C ALA A 76 9.21 -2.17 14.64
N PRO A 77 9.47 -0.93 15.08
CA PRO A 77 10.78 -0.31 14.91
C PRO A 77 11.84 -1.07 15.71
N VAL A 78 13.04 -1.15 15.15
CA VAL A 78 14.24 -1.62 15.85
C VAL A 78 14.93 -0.42 16.47
N ALA A 79 14.89 -0.34 17.80
CA ALA A 79 15.56 0.72 18.55
C ALA A 79 17.08 0.48 18.64
N VAL A 80 17.87 1.48 18.28
CA VAL A 80 19.34 1.46 18.41
C VAL A 80 19.79 2.70 19.16
N ALA A 81 20.27 2.50 20.39
CA ALA A 81 20.77 3.56 21.27
C ALA A 81 22.31 3.58 21.28
N THR A 82 22.89 4.77 21.18
CA THR A 82 24.33 4.99 21.39
C THR A 82 24.57 6.21 22.27
N ALA A 83 25.68 6.20 23.01
CA ALA A 83 26.07 7.29 23.90
C ALA A 83 27.60 7.46 23.92
N SER A 84 28.08 8.69 24.11
CA SER A 84 29.50 9.00 24.23
C SER A 84 29.74 10.30 25.00
N PRO A 85 30.75 10.37 25.89
CA PRO A 85 31.60 9.25 26.37
C PRO A 85 30.86 8.34 27.35
N LEU A 86 31.32 7.10 27.50
CA LEU A 86 30.72 6.12 28.44
C LEU A 86 31.32 6.17 29.86
N THR A 87 32.41 6.93 30.05
CA THR A 87 33.13 7.05 31.33
C THR A 87 33.79 8.42 31.45
N GLY A 88 33.91 8.94 32.66
CA GLY A 88 34.59 10.19 32.95
C GLY A 88 34.43 10.60 34.42
N ASN A 89 35.04 11.74 34.79
CA ASN A 89 34.88 12.32 36.13
C ASN A 89 33.60 13.14 36.21
N ALA A 90 32.99 13.21 37.39
CA ALA A 90 31.81 14.04 37.61
C ALA A 90 32.17 15.55 37.68
N PRO A 91 31.31 16.45 37.17
CA PRO A 91 30.14 16.16 36.31
C PRO A 91 30.56 15.72 34.90
N LEU A 92 29.89 14.71 34.35
CA LEU A 92 30.15 14.19 33.01
C LEU A 92 29.02 14.57 32.07
N GLU A 93 29.36 15.29 31.01
CA GLU A 93 28.45 15.53 29.89
C GLU A 93 28.49 14.34 28.92
N VAL A 94 27.33 13.76 28.61
CA VAL A 94 27.19 12.60 27.72
C VAL A 94 26.23 12.96 26.60
N SER A 95 26.64 12.72 25.36
CA SER A 95 25.79 12.83 24.18
C SER A 95 25.11 11.50 23.91
N PHE A 96 23.80 11.52 23.63
CA PHE A 96 22.99 10.35 23.29
C PHE A 96 22.43 10.51 21.87
N THR A 97 22.37 9.43 21.10
CA THR A 97 21.68 9.42 19.81
C THR A 97 20.97 8.10 19.55
N GLY A 98 19.77 8.22 18.98
CA GLY A 98 18.91 7.13 18.53
C GLY A 98 18.88 6.99 17.01
N SER A 99 19.70 7.76 16.28
CA SER A 99 19.67 7.87 14.81
C SER A 99 19.95 6.58 14.05
N GLY A 100 20.42 5.53 14.73
CA GLY A 100 20.58 4.20 14.15
C GLY A 100 19.29 3.37 14.17
N SER A 101 18.21 3.87 14.77
CA SER A 101 16.93 3.16 14.84
C SER A 101 16.29 3.09 13.46
N THR A 102 15.65 1.96 13.16
CA THR A 102 15.09 1.69 11.82
C THR A 102 13.68 1.13 11.93
N ASP A 103 12.86 1.40 10.92
CA ASP A 103 11.50 0.91 10.79
C ASP A 103 11.15 0.83 9.29
N ASP A 104 10.21 -0.04 8.92
CA ASP A 104 9.80 -0.24 7.53
C ASP A 104 8.94 0.89 6.96
N VAL A 105 8.29 1.70 7.82
CA VAL A 105 7.57 2.93 7.42
C VAL A 105 8.19 4.20 8.01
N GLY A 106 9.24 4.05 8.81
CA GLY A 106 10.04 5.14 9.35
C GLY A 106 9.82 5.37 10.84
N VAL A 107 10.90 5.75 11.54
CA VAL A 107 10.84 6.08 12.98
C VAL A 107 10.35 7.51 13.14
N VAL A 108 9.26 7.69 13.90
CA VAL A 108 8.57 8.98 14.07
C VAL A 108 8.92 9.69 15.39
N SER A 109 9.53 8.99 16.35
CA SER A 109 9.90 9.58 17.63
C SER A 109 10.96 8.75 18.36
N HIS A 110 11.67 9.40 19.27
CA HIS A 110 12.62 8.79 20.21
C HIS A 110 12.28 9.23 21.63
N SER A 111 12.27 8.29 22.58
CA SER A 111 12.06 8.55 23.99
C SER A 111 13.19 7.96 24.82
N TRP A 112 13.73 8.74 25.75
CA TRP A 112 14.86 8.40 26.61
C TRP A 112 14.48 8.54 28.07
N ASP A 113 14.85 7.54 28.86
CA ASP A 113 14.90 7.59 30.32
C ASP A 113 16.36 7.35 30.71
N PHE A 114 16.99 8.32 31.38
CA PHE A 114 18.40 8.25 31.74
C PHE A 114 18.63 7.51 33.06
N GLY A 115 17.57 7.13 33.78
CA GLY A 115 17.65 6.39 35.05
C GLY A 115 18.15 7.19 36.25
N ASP A 116 18.50 8.47 36.06
CA ASP A 116 18.89 9.42 37.11
C ASP A 116 17.75 10.39 37.50
N GLY A 117 16.55 10.14 36.97
CA GLY A 117 15.38 11.02 37.11
C GLY A 117 15.20 12.00 35.93
N GLY A 118 16.14 12.07 34.98
CA GLY A 118 16.00 12.80 33.73
C GLY A 118 15.37 11.96 32.61
N SER A 119 14.61 12.62 31.73
CA SER A 119 14.07 12.02 30.50
C SER A 119 14.12 13.01 29.34
N SER A 120 14.04 12.50 28.11
CA SER A 120 13.96 13.31 26.88
C SER A 120 13.07 12.66 25.85
N THR A 121 12.22 13.45 25.18
CA THR A 121 11.42 13.01 24.04
C THR A 121 11.70 13.93 22.87
N LEU A 122 12.05 13.33 21.72
CA LEU A 122 12.27 14.02 20.46
C LEU A 122 11.38 13.38 19.40
N ALA A 123 10.74 14.20 18.57
CA ALA A 123 10.08 13.74 17.35
C ALA A 123 11.15 13.41 16.30
#